data_AF-A0A6J4U1N3-F1
#
_entry.id   AF-A0A6J4U1N3-F1
#
_cell.length_a   1.000
_cell.length_b   1.000
_cell.length_c   1.000
_cell.angle_alpha   90.00
_cell.angle_beta   90.00
_cell.angle_gamma   90.00
#
_symmetry.space_group_name_H-M   'P 1'
#
loop_
_entity.id
_entity.type
_entity.pdbx_description
1 polymer ?
#
loop_
_entity_poly.entity_id
_entity_poly.type
_entity_poly.pdbx_seq_one_letter_code
_entity_poly.pdbx_strand_id
1 'polypeptide(L)' 'CVTVDFDTIEDGQVTIRDRDTLEQERIPIAAVRDRLKDLISG' A
#
# COMPACT_ATOMS: atom_id res chain seq x y z
N CYS A 1 -2.81 1.29 -6.89
CA CYS A 1 -2.53 -0.15 -7.08
C CYS A 1 -1.66 -0.64 -5.92
N VAL A 2 -1.74 -1.93 -5.56
CA VAL A 2 -0.96 -2.52 -4.45
C VAL A 2 0.03 -3.52 -5.03
N THR A 3 1.29 -3.41 -4.63
CA THR A 3 2.38 -4.29 -5.05
C THR A 3 2.78 -5.16 -3.87
N VAL A 4 2.81 -6.47 -4.10
CA VAL A 4 3.27 -7.51 -3.19
C VAL A 4 4.42 -8.24 -3.89
N ASP A 5 5.62 -8.12 -3.35
CA ASP A 5 6.86 -8.68 -3.89
C ASP A 5 7.50 -9.68 -2.90
N PHE A 6 8.67 -10.21 -3.22
CA PHE A 6 9.36 -11.15 -2.34
C PHE A 6 9.79 -10.50 -1.02
N ASP A 7 10.18 -9.22 -1.05
CA ASP A 7 10.56 -8.46 0.14
C ASP A 7 9.40 -8.35 1.12
N THR A 8 8.15 -8.30 0.62
CA THR A 8 6.93 -8.29 1.44
C THR A 8 6.85 -9.47 2.41
N ILE A 9 7.37 -10.64 2.02
CA ILE A 9 7.35 -11.83 2.88
C ILE A 9 8.38 -11.69 4.00
N GLU A 10 9.50 -11.01 3.74
CA GLU A 10 10.58 -10.81 4.71
C GLU A 10 10.29 -9.66 5.67
N ASP A 11 9.68 -8.57 5.19
CA ASP A 11 9.49 -7.34 5.98
C ASP A 11 8.04 -7.08 6.40
N GLY A 12 7.07 -7.84 5.87
CA GLY A 12 5.65 -7.69 6.18
C GLY A 12 5.04 -6.37 5.69
N GLN A 13 5.65 -5.74 4.69
CA GLN A 13 5.20 -4.45 4.14
C GLN A 13 4.86 -4.57 2.66
N VAL A 14 3.87 -3.80 2.24
CA VAL A 14 3.46 -3.71 0.83
C VAL A 14 3.62 -2.30 0.34
N THR A 15 3.79 -2.16 -0.98
CA THR A 15 3.86 -0.84 -1.60
C THR A 15 2.51 -0.49 -2.19
N ILE A 16 1.94 0.64 -1.77
CA ILE A 16 0.75 1.23 -2.39
C ILE A 16 1.22 2.35 -3.31
N ARG A 17 0.74 2.33 -4.56
CA ARG A 17 0.97 3.40 -5.53
C ARG A 17 -0.33 4.09 -5.87
N ASP A 18 -0.35 5.41 -5.69
CA ASP A 18 -1.46 6.26 -6.11
C ASP A 18 -1.43 6.45 -7.63
N ARG A 19 -2.61 6.45 -8.26
CA ARG A 19 -2.71 6.55 -9.72
C ARG A 19 -2.49 7.97 -10.20
N ASP A 20 -3.05 8.94 -9.51
CA ASP A 20 -3.20 10.31 -9.99
C ASP A 20 -1.93 11.12 -9.68
N THR A 21 -1.34 10.89 -8.52
CA THR A 21 -0.09 11.55 -8.08
C THR A 21 1.16 10.78 -8.49
N LEU A 22 1.02 9.50 -8.86
CA LEU A 22 2.12 8.56 -9.11
C LEU A 22 3.02 8.27 -7.89
N GLU A 23 2.62 8.73 -6.70
CA GLU A 23 3.37 8.53 -5.46
C GLU A 23 3.33 7.06 -5.03
N GLN A 24 4.41 6.62 -4.38
CA GLN A 24 4.57 5.27 -3.85
C GLN A 24 4.90 5.34 -2.36
N GLU A 25 4.11 4.64 -1.56
CA GLU A 25 4.32 4.51 -0.12
C GLU A 25 4.44 3.04 0.27
N ARG A 26 5.42 2.71 1.11
CA ARG A 26 5.59 1.36 1.68
C ARG A 26 4.98 1.36 3.08
N ILE A 27 3.99 0.51 3.30
CA ILE A 27 3.25 0.45 4.55
C ILE A 27 3.13 -0.99 5.06
N PRO A 28 3.01 -1.22 6.37
CA PRO A 28 2.75 -2.54 6.92
C PRO A 28 1.44 -3.13 6.37
N ILE A 29 1.41 -4.44 6.15
CA ILE A 29 0.21 -5.15 5.66
C ILE A 29 -1.03 -4.84 6.52
N ALA A 30 -0.84 -4.72 7.85
CA ALA A 30 -1.93 -4.41 8.78
C ALA A 30 -2.58 -3.04 8.51
N ALA A 31 -1.83 -2.06 8.01
CA ALA A 31 -2.31 -0.70 7.75
C ALA A 31 -3.02 -0.54 6.39
N VAL A 32 -2.89 -1.53 5.49
CA VAL A 32 -3.40 -1.48 4.11
C VAL A 32 -4.91 -1.25 4.06
N ARG A 33 -5.66 -1.96 4.90
CA ARG A 33 -7.12 -1.88 4.92
C ARG A 33 -7.62 -0.48 5.26
N ASP A 34 -6.99 0.15 6.25
CA ASP A 34 -7.38 1.48 6.69
C ASP A 34 -6.95 2.53 5.66
N ARG A 35 -5.73 2.40 5.12
CA ARG A 35 -5.24 3.29 4.05
C ARG A 35 -6.12 3.25 2.79
N LEU A 36 -6.55 2.06 2.37
CA LEU A 36 -7.46 1.92 1.22
C LEU A 36 -8.85 2.50 1.50
N LYS A 37 -9.36 2.38 2.74
CA LYS A 37 -10.64 3.02 3.10
C LYS A 37 -10.56 4.54 2.96
N ASP A 38 -9.49 5.14 3.43
CA ASP A 38 -9.28 6.60 3.33
C ASP A 38 -9.23 7.06 1.86
N LEU A 39 -8.55 6.28 1.01
CA LEU A 39 -8.42 6.59 -0.43
C LEU A 39 -9.73 6.43 -1.22
N ILE A 40 -10.63 5.53 -0.79
CA ILE A 40 -11.87 5.22 -1.51
C ILE A 40 -13.06 6.05 -0.99
N SER A 41 -13.02 6.46 0.27
CA SER A 41 -14.13 7.17 0.93
C SER A 41 -14.02 8.70 0.84
N GLY A 42 -12.95 9.20 0.19
CA GLY A 42 -12.72 10.61 -0.10
C GLY A 42 -13.35 11.10 -1.39
#